data_AF-A0AAV1I307-F1
#
_entry.id   AF-A0AAV1I307-F1
#
_cell.length_a   1.000
_cell.length_b   1.000
_cell.length_c   1.000
_cell.angle_alpha   90.00
_cell.angle_beta   90.00
_cell.angle_gamma   90.00
#
_symmetry.space_group_name_H-M   'P 1'
#
loop_
_entity.id
_entity.type
_entity.pdbx_description
1 polymer ?
#
loop_
_entity_poly.entity_id
_entity_poly.type
_entity_poly.pdbx_seq_one_letter_code
_entity_poly.pdbx_strand_id
1 'polypeptide(L)'
;MNPDKVYVLYATDRLALQTDGGLRYANGQRGHETSFGNYIVTLAPGRDPGTDGRSSVTAVSPEADTSWAARTQGQAVLLFVHGYNTSFEDAIKKAAEVKADMPWEGPIVAFSWPSYGDVIDYTGDEDMYQESIPGFLHTLNVLQVYARICPLS
;
A
#
# COMPACT_ATOMS: atom_id res chain seq x y z
N MET A 1 4.13 9.65 -19.01
CA MET A 1 3.75 8.48 -18.18
C MET A 1 2.80 7.62 -18.98
N ASN A 2 2.84 6.30 -18.81
CA ASN A 2 1.84 5.41 -19.41
C ASN A 2 0.56 5.51 -18.54
N PRO A 3 -0.60 5.95 -19.07
CA PRO A 3 -1.83 6.13 -18.29
C PRO A 3 -2.32 4.82 -17.66
N ASP A 4 -1.88 3.68 -18.17
CA ASP A 4 -2.30 2.36 -17.68
C ASP A 4 -1.46 1.89 -16.47
N LYS A 5 -0.42 2.63 -16.07
CA LYS A 5 0.44 2.25 -14.94
C LYS A 5 0.25 3.17 -13.75
N VAL A 6 -0.07 2.57 -12.60
CA VAL A 6 -0.17 3.25 -11.31
C VAL A 6 0.96 2.79 -10.40
N TYR A 7 1.76 3.75 -9.94
CA TYR A 7 2.76 3.52 -8.91
C TYR A 7 2.08 3.58 -7.54
N VAL A 8 2.08 2.46 -6.84
CA VAL A 8 1.58 2.35 -5.46
C VAL A 8 2.78 2.16 -4.55
N LEU A 9 3.07 3.20 -3.78
CA LEU A 9 3.99 3.11 -2.66
C LEU A 9 3.33 2.28 -1.56
N TYR A 10 4.08 1.47 -0.79
CA TYR A 10 3.51 0.78 0.36
C TYR A 10 4.35 0.88 1.63
N ALA A 11 3.67 0.78 2.76
CA ALA A 11 4.22 0.49 4.08
C ALA A 11 3.47 -0.70 4.67
N THR A 12 4.18 -1.65 5.26
CA THR A 12 3.55 -2.87 5.79
C THR A 12 4.32 -3.43 6.97
N ASP A 13 3.60 -3.83 8.01
CA ASP A 13 4.14 -4.56 9.16
C ASP A 13 3.94 -6.08 9.04
N ARG A 14 3.48 -6.55 7.88
CA ARG A 14 3.39 -7.98 7.55
C ARG A 14 4.78 -8.62 7.44
N LEU A 15 4.85 -9.91 7.72
CA LEU A 15 6.06 -10.72 7.54
C LEU A 15 6.48 -10.73 6.07
N ALA A 16 7.71 -10.30 5.80
CA ALA A 16 8.30 -10.38 4.47
C ALA A 16 8.62 -11.85 4.12
N LEU A 17 8.17 -12.27 2.93
CA LEU A 17 8.44 -13.57 2.34
C LEU A 17 9.40 -13.36 1.18
N GLN A 18 10.61 -13.90 1.29
CA GLN A 18 11.58 -13.90 0.20
C GLN A 18 11.09 -14.84 -0.91
N THR A 19 11.07 -14.36 -2.15
CA THR A 19 10.73 -15.18 -3.32
C THR A 19 11.67 -14.88 -4.49
N ASP A 20 11.78 -15.83 -5.42
CA ASP A 20 12.63 -15.70 -6.62
C ASP A 20 12.26 -14.51 -7.53
N GLY A 21 11.07 -13.90 -7.32
CA GLY A 21 10.56 -12.74 -8.06
C GLY A 21 10.51 -11.43 -7.27
N GLY A 22 11.12 -11.38 -6.07
CA GLY A 22 11.12 -10.20 -5.19
C GLY A 22 10.44 -10.44 -3.84
N LEU A 23 10.24 -9.37 -3.07
CA LEU A 23 9.56 -9.45 -1.77
C LEU A 23 8.05 -9.64 -1.97
N ARG A 24 7.49 -10.63 -1.28
CA ARG A 24 6.04 -10.73 -1.03
C ARG A 24 5.79 -10.57 0.47
N TYR A 25 4.53 -10.44 0.87
CA TYR A 25 4.17 -10.32 2.27
C TYR A 25 3.12 -11.34 2.66
N ALA A 26 3.24 -11.86 3.87
CA ALA A 26 2.29 -12.80 4.44
C ALA A 26 0.90 -12.16 4.63
N ASN A 27 -0.13 -13.00 4.62
CA ASN A 27 -1.51 -12.56 4.71
C ASN A 27 -1.96 -12.26 6.17
N GLY A 28 -1.60 -13.11 7.13
CA GLY A 28 -1.96 -12.92 8.55
C GLY A 28 -0.76 -12.83 9.50
N GLN A 29 0.47 -13.01 9.02
CA GLN A 29 1.66 -12.99 9.88
C GLN A 29 2.28 -11.60 9.89
N ARG A 30 2.62 -11.13 11.10
CA ARG A 30 3.34 -9.89 11.35
C ARG A 30 4.86 -10.10 11.29
N GLY A 31 5.57 -9.13 10.73
CA GLY A 31 7.03 -9.05 10.74
C GLY A 31 7.55 -8.26 11.94
N HIS A 32 8.86 -8.21 12.11
CA HIS A 32 9.47 -7.48 13.23
C HIS A 32 9.61 -5.97 12.98
N GLU A 33 9.51 -5.53 11.72
CA GLU A 33 9.72 -4.15 11.30
C GLU A 33 8.69 -3.74 10.25
N THR A 34 8.45 -2.43 10.13
CA THR A 34 7.67 -1.88 9.02
C THR A 34 8.53 -1.84 7.77
N SER A 35 8.12 -2.58 6.75
CA SER A 35 8.76 -2.57 5.44
C SER A 35 8.16 -1.50 4.54
N PHE A 36 8.98 -0.92 3.69
CA PHE A 36 8.58 0.06 2.67
C PHE A 36 9.01 -0.40 1.28
N GLY A 37 8.28 0.01 0.27
CA GLY A 37 8.65 -0.24 -1.12
C GLY A 37 7.60 0.30 -2.08
N ASN A 38 7.63 -0.18 -3.32
CA ASN A 38 6.59 0.15 -4.28
C ASN A 38 6.24 -1.01 -5.21
N TYR A 39 5.01 -0.95 -5.71
CA TYR A 39 4.51 -1.80 -6.78
C TYR A 39 4.12 -0.94 -7.97
N ILE A 40 4.33 -1.48 -9.17
CA ILE A 40 3.62 -1.02 -10.35
C ILE A 40 2.39 -1.89 -10.51
N VAL A 41 1.24 -1.24 -10.53
CA VAL A 41 -0.04 -1.87 -10.89
C VAL A 41 -0.40 -1.42 -12.29
N THR A 42 -0.62 -2.38 -13.19
CA THR A 42 -1.09 -2.10 -14.55
C THR A 42 -2.59 -2.30 -14.63
N LEU A 43 -3.29 -1.29 -15.13
CA LEU A 43 -4.73 -1.28 -15.31
C LEU A 43 -5.11 -1.65 -16.75
N ALA A 44 -6.32 -2.14 -16.94
CA ALA A 44 -6.88 -2.57 -18.20
C ALA A 44 -7.17 -1.31 -19.03
N PRO A 45 -6.77 -1.28 -20.31
CA PRO A 45 -7.12 -0.18 -21.20
C PRO A 45 -8.63 -0.02 -21.31
N GLY A 46 -9.10 1.23 -21.27
CA GLY A 46 -10.53 1.54 -21.46
C GLY A 46 -11.46 1.09 -20.33
N ARG A 47 -10.93 0.84 -19.12
CA ARG A 47 -11.75 0.55 -17.94
C ARG A 47 -12.70 1.72 -17.63
N ASP A 48 -13.90 1.39 -17.17
CA ASP A 48 -14.84 2.37 -16.59
C ASP A 48 -14.51 2.59 -15.10
N PRO A 49 -14.23 3.85 -14.68
CA PRO A 49 -14.02 4.18 -13.27
C PRO A 49 -15.21 3.77 -12.39
N GLY A 50 -14.95 3.24 -11.19
CA GLY A 50 -16.01 2.96 -10.20
C GLY A 50 -16.89 1.72 -10.42
N THR A 51 -16.57 0.84 -11.38
CA THR A 51 -17.20 -0.50 -11.47
C THR A 51 -16.66 -1.45 -10.38
N ASP A 52 -17.35 -2.56 -10.10
CA ASP A 52 -17.20 -3.42 -8.90
C ASP A 52 -15.84 -4.16 -8.73
N GLY A 53 -14.78 -3.71 -9.39
CA GLY A 53 -13.41 -4.12 -9.09
C GLY A 53 -13.10 -5.58 -9.41
N ARG A 54 -13.93 -6.26 -10.22
CA ARG A 54 -13.54 -7.53 -10.84
C ARG A 54 -12.60 -7.28 -12.02
N SER A 55 -11.38 -6.89 -11.63
CA SER A 55 -10.13 -6.97 -12.37
C SER A 55 -9.97 -6.04 -13.56
N SER A 56 -9.94 -4.73 -13.29
CA SER A 56 -9.18 -3.83 -14.15
C SER A 56 -7.68 -4.01 -13.98
N VAL A 57 -7.17 -4.70 -12.95
CA VAL A 57 -5.72 -4.91 -12.81
C VAL A 57 -5.26 -6.08 -13.70
N THR A 58 -4.34 -5.81 -14.62
CA THR A 58 -3.76 -6.80 -15.54
C THR A 58 -2.40 -7.32 -15.10
N ALA A 59 -1.67 -6.55 -14.27
CA ALA A 59 -0.40 -6.98 -13.67
C ALA A 59 -0.11 -6.24 -12.37
N VAL A 60 0.56 -6.93 -11.44
CA VAL A 60 1.14 -6.36 -10.22
C VAL A 60 2.58 -6.82 -10.16
N SER A 61 3.53 -5.89 -10.13
CA SER A 61 4.95 -6.22 -10.12
C SER A 61 5.67 -5.43 -9.04
N PRO A 62 6.44 -6.09 -8.14
CA PRO A 62 7.28 -5.37 -7.20
C PRO A 62 8.36 -4.63 -7.99
N GLU A 63 8.70 -3.41 -7.58
CA GLU A 63 9.97 -2.82 -7.99
C GLU A 63 10.99 -2.91 -6.86
N ALA A 64 12.24 -3.18 -7.22
CA ALA A 64 13.38 -3.07 -6.31
C ALA A 64 13.76 -1.60 -5.99
N ASP A 65 13.00 -0.64 -6.52
CA ASP A 65 13.27 0.77 -6.37
C ASP A 65 12.92 1.25 -4.96
N THR A 66 13.94 1.61 -4.20
CA THR A 66 13.84 2.08 -2.82
C THR A 66 13.59 3.58 -2.71
N SER A 67 13.40 4.30 -3.82
CA SER A 67 13.16 5.75 -3.85
C SER A 67 11.73 6.17 -3.44
N TRP A 68 11.06 5.35 -2.62
CA TRP A 68 9.81 5.66 -1.90
C TRP A 68 9.82 7.11 -1.38
N ALA A 69 10.90 7.49 -0.71
CA ALA A 69 11.09 8.78 -0.08
C ALA A 69 11.01 9.95 -1.07
N ALA A 70 11.76 9.84 -2.16
CA ALA A 70 11.83 10.87 -3.20
C ALA A 70 10.47 11.11 -3.87
N ARG A 71 9.66 10.05 -4.04
CA ARG A 71 8.31 10.13 -4.61
C ARG A 71 7.28 10.79 -3.70
N THR A 72 7.62 11.04 -2.43
CA THR A 72 6.74 11.72 -1.46
C THR A 72 7.23 13.11 -1.07
N GLN A 73 8.44 13.49 -1.49
CA GLN A 73 9.10 14.69 -1.00
C GLN A 73 8.39 15.96 -1.49
N GLY A 74 7.98 16.81 -0.54
CA GLY A 74 7.29 18.07 -0.83
C GLY A 74 5.92 17.93 -1.50
N GLN A 75 5.33 16.72 -1.50
CA GLN A 75 4.02 16.47 -2.09
C GLN A 75 2.99 16.14 -0.99
N ALA A 76 1.74 16.53 -1.23
CA ALA A 76 0.63 15.95 -0.48
C ALA A 76 0.51 14.46 -0.84
N VAL A 77 0.25 13.61 0.14
CA VAL A 77 0.19 12.14 -0.02
C VAL A 77 -1.22 11.65 0.29
N LEU A 78 -1.76 10.77 -0.56
CA LEU A 78 -2.96 10.01 -0.25
C LEU A 78 -2.55 8.72 0.45
N LEU A 79 -2.91 8.58 1.74
CA LEU A 79 -2.67 7.36 2.51
C LEU A 79 -3.92 6.48 2.48
N PHE A 80 -3.83 5.37 1.77
CA PHE A 80 -4.86 4.33 1.74
C PHE A 80 -4.57 3.27 2.81
N VAL A 81 -5.58 2.94 3.61
CA VAL A 81 -5.52 1.89 4.63
C VAL A 81 -6.63 0.89 4.32
N HIS A 82 -6.30 -0.38 4.14
CA HIS A 82 -7.31 -1.40 3.88
C HIS A 82 -8.05 -1.82 5.17
N GLY A 83 -9.24 -2.40 5.00
CA GLY A 83 -10.04 -2.96 6.08
C GLY A 83 -9.72 -4.43 6.39
N TYR A 84 -10.66 -5.10 7.05
CA TYR A 84 -10.53 -6.50 7.47
C TYR A 84 -10.45 -7.49 6.29
N ASN A 85 -9.88 -8.68 6.55
CA ASN A 85 -9.82 -9.83 5.63
C ASN A 85 -9.30 -9.48 4.23
N THR A 86 -8.26 -8.66 4.18
CA THR A 86 -7.67 -8.20 2.92
C THR A 86 -6.24 -8.72 2.80
N SER A 87 -5.93 -9.39 1.69
CA SER A 87 -4.55 -9.82 1.38
C SER A 87 -3.67 -8.60 1.08
N PHE A 88 -2.34 -8.75 1.20
CA PHE A 88 -1.43 -7.65 0.83
C PHE A 88 -1.63 -7.24 -0.63
N GLU A 89 -1.73 -8.20 -1.54
CA GLU A 89 -1.86 -7.92 -2.98
C GLU A 89 -3.18 -7.22 -3.30
N ASP A 90 -4.28 -7.59 -2.65
CA ASP A 90 -5.58 -6.93 -2.83
C ASP A 90 -5.58 -5.50 -2.30
N ALA A 91 -4.86 -5.22 -1.20
CA ALA A 91 -4.67 -3.87 -0.70
C ALA A 91 -3.94 -2.97 -1.72
N ILE A 92 -2.89 -3.50 -2.36
CA ILE A 92 -2.15 -2.79 -3.41
C ILE A 92 -3.02 -2.53 -4.64
N LYS A 93 -3.78 -3.54 -5.10
CA LYS A 93 -4.71 -3.40 -6.22
C LYS A 93 -5.78 -2.35 -5.93
N LYS A 94 -6.39 -2.39 -4.76
CA LYS A 94 -7.43 -1.44 -4.36
C LYS A 94 -6.89 -0.01 -4.26
N ALA A 95 -5.69 0.18 -3.73
CA ALA A 95 -5.04 1.49 -3.72
C ALA A 95 -4.84 2.03 -5.15
N ALA A 96 -4.38 1.20 -6.08
CA ALA A 96 -4.21 1.62 -7.47
C ALA A 96 -5.53 2.04 -8.13
N GLU A 97 -6.60 1.27 -7.92
CA GLU A 97 -7.95 1.61 -8.40
C GLU A 97 -8.43 2.94 -7.80
N VAL A 98 -8.29 3.11 -6.48
CA VAL A 98 -8.65 4.35 -5.77
C VAL A 98 -7.91 5.55 -6.35
N LYS A 99 -6.58 5.45 -6.52
CA LYS A 99 -5.80 6.54 -7.11
C LYS A 99 -6.27 6.87 -8.52
N ALA A 100 -6.52 5.85 -9.34
CA ALA A 100 -6.85 6.04 -10.74
C ALA A 100 -8.30 6.51 -10.97
N ASP A 101 -9.19 6.33 -9.98
CA ASP A 101 -10.57 6.80 -10.01
C ASP A 101 -10.75 8.19 -9.35
N MET A 102 -9.76 8.64 -8.56
CA MET A 102 -9.79 9.94 -7.91
C MET A 102 -9.03 11.00 -8.73
N PRO A 103 -9.42 12.29 -8.67
CA PRO A 103 -8.65 13.40 -9.24
C PRO A 103 -7.43 13.73 -8.36
N TRP A 104 -6.55 12.74 -8.15
CA TRP A 104 -5.39 12.84 -7.27
C TRP A 104 -4.08 12.69 -8.04
N GLU A 105 -3.38 13.80 -8.22
CA GLU A 105 -2.11 13.86 -8.95
C GLU A 105 -0.89 13.47 -8.09
N GLY A 106 -1.02 13.53 -6.77
CA GLY A 106 0.05 13.22 -5.82
C GLY A 106 0.33 11.71 -5.67
N PRO A 107 1.37 11.31 -4.93
CA PRO A 107 1.63 9.90 -4.62
C PRO A 107 0.48 9.29 -3.80
N ILE A 108 0.26 7.98 -4.01
CA ILE A 108 -0.56 7.17 -3.13
C ILE A 108 0.33 6.18 -2.39
N VAL A 109 0.07 6.05 -1.09
CA VAL A 109 0.70 5.09 -0.20
C VAL A 109 -0.36 4.13 0.32
N ALA A 110 -0.14 2.82 0.16
CA ALA A 110 -0.94 1.80 0.82
C ALA A 110 -0.27 1.37 2.13
N PHE A 111 -0.93 1.60 3.27
CA PHE A 111 -0.58 0.92 4.50
C PHE A 111 -1.31 -0.41 4.58
N SER A 112 -0.56 -1.50 4.71
CA SER A 112 -1.12 -2.85 4.78
C SER A 112 -0.74 -3.55 6.07
N TRP A 113 -1.75 -4.06 6.77
CA TRP A 113 -1.63 -4.73 8.06
C TRP A 113 -2.13 -6.18 7.97
N PRO A 114 -1.57 -7.15 8.72
CA PRO A 114 -2.02 -8.54 8.69
C PRO A 114 -3.45 -8.65 9.22
N SER A 115 -4.42 -8.69 8.31
CA SER A 115 -5.86 -8.73 8.62
C SER A 115 -6.57 -9.96 8.05
N TYR A 116 -5.83 -10.86 7.40
CA TYR A 116 -6.36 -11.95 6.58
C TYR A 116 -6.15 -13.28 7.29
N GLY A 117 -7.27 -13.96 7.60
CA GLY A 117 -7.26 -15.26 8.29
C GLY A 117 -7.31 -15.19 9.82
N ASP A 118 -7.31 -13.99 10.41
CA ASP A 118 -7.43 -13.77 11.86
C ASP A 118 -8.90 -13.88 12.32
N VAL A 119 -9.54 -15.02 12.01
CA VAL A 119 -10.96 -15.33 12.31
C VAL A 119 -11.06 -16.37 13.42
N ILE A 120 -10.11 -16.46 14.35
CA ILE A 120 -10.33 -17.29 15.55
C ILE A 120 -11.09 -16.43 16.57
N ASP A 121 -12.37 -16.23 16.23
CA ASP A 121 -13.46 -15.55 16.95
C ASP A 121 -13.43 -14.01 17.03
N TYR A 122 -14.54 -13.40 16.55
CA TYR A 122 -14.91 -12.00 16.79
C TYR A 122 -14.97 -11.61 18.29
N THR A 123 -14.88 -12.59 19.19
CA THR A 123 -14.80 -12.39 20.65
C THR A 123 -13.36 -12.37 21.20
N GLY A 124 -12.34 -12.47 20.33
CA GLY A 124 -10.91 -12.47 20.72
C GLY A 124 -10.06 -11.27 20.24
N ASP A 125 -10.40 -10.58 19.14
CA ASP A 125 -9.41 -9.74 18.43
C ASP A 125 -9.72 -8.23 18.35
N GLU A 126 -9.72 -7.52 19.48
CA GLU A 126 -9.39 -6.08 19.48
C GLU A 126 -7.86 -5.84 19.42
N ASP A 127 -7.05 -6.87 19.64
CA ASP A 127 -5.60 -6.76 19.83
C ASP A 127 -4.81 -6.56 18.51
N MET A 128 -5.30 -7.10 17.38
CA MET A 128 -4.47 -7.18 16.17
C MET A 128 -4.31 -5.86 15.41
N TYR A 129 -5.33 -4.98 15.35
CA TYR A 129 -5.13 -3.64 14.78
C TYR A 129 -4.30 -2.75 15.71
N GLN A 130 -4.38 -2.97 17.04
CA GLN A 130 -3.58 -2.23 18.01
C GLN A 130 -2.09 -2.51 17.81
N GLU A 131 -1.73 -3.76 17.51
CA GLU A 131 -0.36 -4.12 17.18
C GLU A 131 0.17 -3.48 15.88
N SER A 132 -0.72 -3.02 15.01
CA SER A 132 -0.35 -2.27 13.80
C SER A 132 -0.17 -0.76 14.04
N ILE A 133 -0.57 -0.24 15.21
CA ILE A 133 -0.40 1.17 15.55
C ILE A 133 1.06 1.61 15.45
N PRO A 134 2.06 0.89 16.00
CA PRO A 134 3.46 1.29 15.86
C PRO A 134 3.93 1.41 14.41
N GLY A 135 3.55 0.46 13.55
CA GLY A 135 3.91 0.49 12.13
C GLY A 135 3.21 1.60 11.36
N PHE A 136 1.94 1.87 11.69
CA PHE A 136 1.19 2.98 11.13
C PHE A 136 1.79 4.34 11.56
N LEU A 137 2.11 4.51 12.84
CA LEU A 137 2.77 5.71 13.35
C LEU A 137 4.17 5.90 12.73
N HIS A 138 4.92 4.81 12.55
CA HIS A 138 6.19 4.86 11.84
C HIS A 138 6.02 5.34 10.40
N THR A 139 4.99 4.84 9.70
CA THR A 139 4.61 5.31 8.36
C THR A 139 4.30 6.80 8.34
N LEU A 140 3.48 7.29 9.28
CA LEU A 140 3.15 8.71 9.38
C LEU A 140 4.38 9.57 9.65
N ASN A 141 5.29 9.12 10.52
CA ASN A 141 6.53 9.84 10.81
C ASN A 141 7.41 9.96 9.55
N VAL A 142 7.62 8.84 8.84
CA VAL A 142 8.35 8.83 7.58
C VAL A 142 7.74 9.82 6.57
N LEU A 143 6.43 9.79 6.38
CA LEU A 143 5.73 10.72 5.47
C LEU A 143 5.87 12.18 5.90
N GLN A 144 5.77 12.47 7.20
CA GLN A 144 5.94 13.83 7.74
C GLN A 144 7.36 14.35 7.54
N VAL A 145 8.38 13.51 7.71
CA VAL A 145 9.78 13.89 7.46
C VAL A 145 9.94 14.33 6.01
N TYR A 146 9.47 13.54 5.03
CA TYR A 146 9.64 13.86 3.61
C TYR A 146 8.75 15.01 3.13
N ALA A 147 7.56 15.20 3.72
CA ALA A 147 6.73 16.37 3.43
C ALA A 147 7.41 17.69 3.84
N ARG A 148 8.21 17.70 4.92
CA ARG A 148 8.90 18.89 5.43
C ARG A 148 10.13 19.30 4.63
N ILE A 149 10.67 18.45 3.75
CA ILE A 149 11.86 18.76 2.92
C ILE A 149 11.46 19.51 1.64
N CYS A 150 10.36 20.26 1.66
CA CYS A 150 10.04 21.22 0.60
C CYS A 150 10.79 22.53 0.88
N PRO A 151 11.66 23.03 -0.02
CA PRO A 151 12.03 24.43 0.06
C PRO A 151 10.75 25.24 -0.17
N LEU A 152 10.40 26.09 0.79
CA LEU A 152 9.34 27.08 0.59
C LEU A 152 9.75 27.94 -0.62
N SER A 153 9.03 27.79 -1.72
CA SER A 153 9.11 28.69 -2.88
C SER A 153 8.41 30.00 -2.59
#